data_AF-A0A2P7BTK0-F1
#
_entry.id   AF-A0A2P7BTK0-F1
#
_cell.length_a   1.000
_cell.length_b   1.000
_cell.length_c   1.000
_cell.angle_alpha   90.00
_cell.angle_beta   90.00
_cell.angle_gamma   90.00
#
_symmetry.space_group_name_H-M   'P 1'
#
loop_
_entity.id
_entity.type
_entity.pdbx_description
1 polymer ?
#
loop_
_entity_poly.entity_id
_entity_poly.type
_entity_poly.pdbx_seq_one_letter_code
_entity_poly.pdbx_strand_id
1 'polypeptide(L)' 'MAAARTSTTISLPLASRLTTAVFSLMLGVFIIYGVGLSHSETLHDTAHDTRHSYGFPCH' A
#
# COMPACT_ATOMS: atom_id res chain seq x y z
N MET A 1 16.27 30.57 21.54
CA MET A 1 16.07 30.92 20.12
C MET A 1 15.81 29.63 19.36
N ALA A 2 14.61 29.43 18.81
CA ALA A 2 14.25 28.22 18.06
C ALA A 2 14.68 28.39 16.58
N ALA A 3 15.43 27.44 16.03
CA ALA A 3 15.84 27.45 14.63
C ALA A 3 14.64 27.10 13.71
N ALA A 4 14.37 27.94 12.72
CA ALA A 4 13.37 27.65 11.69
C ALA A 4 13.86 26.52 10.78
N ARG A 5 13.02 25.49 10.58
CA ARG A 5 13.29 24.40 9.63
C ARG A 5 12.87 24.83 8.23
N THR A 6 13.82 24.92 7.31
CA THR A 6 13.54 25.17 5.89
C THR A 6 13.12 23.86 5.24
N SER A 7 11.84 23.75 4.88
CA SER A 7 11.32 22.60 4.14
C SER A 7 11.70 22.71 2.66
N THR A 8 12.64 21.88 2.20
CA THR A 8 12.99 21.80 0.77
C THR A 8 11.94 20.95 0.06
N THR A 9 11.23 21.52 -0.91
CA THR A 9 10.29 20.79 -1.76
C THR A 9 11.04 20.11 -2.90
N ILE A 10 11.05 18.77 -2.90
CA ILE A 10 11.61 17.99 -4.01
C ILE A 10 10.53 17.86 -5.07
N SER A 11 10.74 18.48 -6.25
CA SER A 11 9.88 18.29 -7.40
C SER A 11 10.17 16.95 -8.05
N LEU A 12 9.23 16.01 -7.95
CA LEU A 12 9.36 14.70 -8.58
C LEU A 12 8.77 14.74 -10.01
N PRO A 13 9.51 14.27 -11.03
CA PRO A 13 8.99 14.22 -12.40
C PRO A 13 7.68 13.43 -12.49
N LEU A 14 6.77 13.86 -13.37
CA LEU A 14 5.48 13.18 -13.57
C LEU A 14 5.67 11.70 -13.91
N ALA A 15 6.65 11.38 -14.75
CA ALA A 15 6.99 10.01 -15.12
C ALA A 15 7.27 9.14 -13.88
N SER A 16 8.11 9.60 -12.95
CA SER A 16 8.43 8.88 -11.71
C SER A 16 7.18 8.64 -10.85
N ARG A 17 6.32 9.65 -10.74
CA ARG A 17 5.05 9.53 -10.00
C ARG A 17 4.11 8.51 -10.63
N LEU A 18 4.01 8.52 -11.96
CA LEU A 18 3.18 7.58 -12.71
C LEU A 18 3.72 6.16 -12.62
N THR A 19 5.04 5.97 -12.71
CA THR A 19 5.66 4.65 -12.53
C THR A 19 5.31 4.07 -11.16
N THR A 20 5.47 4.84 -10.09
CA THR A 20 5.08 4.39 -8.74
C THR A 20 3.58 4.11 -8.64
N ALA A 21 2.74 4.98 -9.21
CA ALA A 21 1.28 4.80 -9.18
C ALA A 21 0.85 3.52 -9.90
N VAL A 22 1.37 3.28 -11.10
CA VAL A 22 1.06 2.07 -11.89
C VAL A 22 1.58 0.83 -11.18
N PHE A 23 2.81 0.86 -10.65
CA PHE A 23 3.35 -0.27 -9.90
C PHE A 23 2.51 -0.59 -8.67
N SER A 24 2.13 0.41 -7.88
CA SER A 24 1.26 0.24 -6.71
C SER A 24 -0.11 -0.33 -7.10
N LEU A 25 -0.69 0.13 -8.22
CA LEU A 25 -1.95 -0.40 -8.73
C LEU A 25 -1.81 -1.87 -9.14
N MET A 26 -0.76 -2.20 -9.91
CA MET A 26 -0.49 -3.58 -10.31
C MET A 26 -0.28 -4.50 -9.11
N LEU A 27 0.46 -4.04 -8.11
CA LEU A 27 0.68 -4.78 -6.86
C LEU A 27 -0.65 -5.01 -6.12
N GLY A 28 -1.48 -3.98 -5.98
CA GLY A 28 -2.80 -4.10 -5.35
C GLY A 28 -3.70 -5.10 -6.09
N VAL A 29 -3.76 -5.01 -7.42
CA VAL A 29 -4.49 -5.96 -8.27
C VAL A 29 -3.94 -7.37 -8.06
N PHE A 30 -2.62 -7.55 -8.11
CA PHE A 30 -1.99 -8.86 -7.90
C PHE A 30 -2.36 -9.47 -6.55
N ILE A 31 -2.35 -8.70 -5.46
CA ILE A 31 -2.72 -9.20 -4.13
C ILE A 31 -4.21 -9.61 -4.11
N ILE A 32 -5.12 -8.75 -4.58
CA ILE A 32 -6.56 -9.02 -4.56
C ILE A 32 -6.91 -10.29 -5.33
N TYR A 33 -6.45 -10.39 -6.59
CA TYR A 33 -6.75 -11.56 -7.41
C TYR A 33 -5.95 -12.78 -6.99
N GLY A 34 -4.71 -12.58 -6.53
CA GLY A 34 -3.82 -13.65 -6.07
C GLY A 34 -4.41 -14.40 -4.89
N VAL A 35 -4.86 -13.70 -3.85
CA VAL A 35 -5.50 -14.34 -2.68
C VAL A 35 -6.94 -14.76 -2.96
N GLY A 36 -7.69 -13.97 -3.74
CA GLY A 36 -9.09 -14.22 -4.04
C GLY A 36 -9.34 -15.45 -4.93
N LEU A 37 -8.40 -15.78 -5.82
CA LEU A 37 -8.44 -16.97 -6.67
C LEU A 37 -7.51 -18.09 -6.19
N SER A 38 -6.86 -17.93 -5.03
CA SER A 38 -5.97 -18.96 -4.51
C SER A 38 -6.75 -20.22 -4.13
N HIS A 39 -6.15 -21.38 -4.38
CA HIS A 39 -6.68 -22.67 -3.93
C HIS A 39 -6.31 -22.98 -2.46
N SER A 40 -5.45 -22.14 -1.86
CA SER A 40 -5.02 -22.30 -0.48
C SER A 40 -5.98 -21.56 0.44
N GLU A 41 -6.71 -22.31 1.25
CA GLU A 41 -7.55 -21.75 2.31
C GLU A 41 -6.75 -20.84 3.25
N THR A 42 -5.52 -21.21 3.62
CA THR A 42 -4.64 -20.37 4.46
C THR A 42 -4.37 -18.99 3.86
N LEU A 43 -4.08 -18.88 2.55
CA LEU A 43 -3.81 -17.59 1.92
C LEU A 43 -5.06 -16.72 1.84
N HIS A 44 -6.21 -17.32 1.54
CA HIS A 44 -7.50 -16.63 1.49
C HIS A 44 -7.90 -16.11 2.88
N ASP A 45 -7.83 -16.98 3.89
CA ASP A 45 -8.19 -16.66 5.28
C ASP A 45 -7.27 -15.59 5.87
N THR A 46 -5.95 -15.67 5.62
CA THR A 46 -4.99 -14.64 6.07
C THR A 46 -5.34 -13.26 5.49
N ALA A 47 -5.76 -13.21 4.22
CA ALA A 47 -6.19 -11.96 3.59
C ALA A 47 -7.49 -11.42 4.21
N HIS A 48 -8.44 -12.30 4.54
CA HIS A 48 -9.66 -11.94 5.26
C HIS A 48 -9.38 -11.42 6.68
N ASP A 49 -8.50 -12.07 7.42
CA ASP A 49 -8.09 -11.67 8.78
C ASP A 49 -7.37 -10.32 8.79
N THR A 50 -6.54 -10.06 7.78
CA THR A 50 -5.87 -8.77 7.62
C THR A 50 -6.89 -7.63 7.43
N ARG A 51 -7.96 -7.86 6.65
CA ARG A 51 -9.05 -6.88 6.49
C ARG A 51 -9.78 -6.62 7.81
N HIS A 52 -10.00 -7.65 8.62
CA HIS A 52 -10.57 -7.49 9.96
C HIS A 52 -9.64 -6.67 10.88
N SER A 53 -8.32 -6.86 10.76
CA SER A 53 -7.31 -6.12 11.52
C SER A 53 -7.21 -4.63 11.12
N TYR A 54 -7.55 -4.28 9.87
CA TYR A 54 -7.64 -2.88 9.45
C TYR A 54 -8.85 -2.13 10.03
N GLY A 55 -9.82 -2.85 10.61
CA GLY A 55 -11.08 -2.29 11.12
C GLY A 55 -10.99 -1.66 12.51
N PHE A 56 -10.22 -2.21 13.46
CA PHE A 56 -10.07 -1.72 14.85
C PHE A 56 -9.00 -2.50 15.65
N PRO A 57 -8.26 -1.88 16.60
CA PRO A 57 -7.50 -0.64 16.47
C PRO A 57 -5.99 -0.85 16.69
N CYS A 58 -5.24 0.10 16.14
CA CYS A 58 -3.93 0.49 16.64
C CYS A 58 -4.00 0.72 18.16
N HIS A 59 -3.14 0.04 18.90
CA HIS A 59 -2.39 0.78 19.91
C HIS A 59 -1.57 1.87 19.19
#